data_AF-A0A7V2H9M5-F1
#
_entry.id   AF-A0A7V2H9M5-F1
#
_cell.length_a   1.000
_cell.length_b   1.000
_cell.length_c   1.000
_cell.angle_alpha   90.00
_cell.angle_beta   90.00
_cell.angle_gamma   90.00
#
_symmetry.space_group_name_H-M   'P 1'
#
loop_
_entity.id
_entity.type
_entity.pdbx_description
1 polymer ?
#
loop_
_entity_poly.entity_id
_entity_poly.type
_entity_poly.pdbx_seq_one_letter_code
_entity_poly.pdbx_strand_id
1 'polypeptide(L)'
;MGDPDDGPRVIVTHRRPHLDEVVAIWLLRRYDPDFSDCTYQFIPYFGQAPTGPRVVTVGIGGGKYDEHQLSDRHTSAAHLVYDDLVTRGLVNADDTAIKELVKYTDRVDRGQTLVDDHDGWAFTPSSIIRSHIERTGDDTAAMRFGLELVDNCITELRAQAAFEADWAKRVEFETPWGKGVGLESDYLFSDSYAYSHGFPIRIQRHRSEPIASIKLDPAIDGDLTTVYERLSAQEPRSWYLHQAKKMVISSVDPSTGRPPTQFTLSRLVELFQHAYV
;
A
#
# COMPACT_ATOMS: atom_id res chain seq x y z
N MET A 1 -38.70 -24.72 11.41
CA MET A 1 -37.33 -25.21 11.16
C MET A 1 -36.75 -24.25 10.14
N GLY A 2 -35.64 -23.58 10.46
CA GLY A 2 -34.96 -22.72 9.49
C GLY A 2 -34.51 -23.54 8.28
N ASP A 3 -34.33 -22.87 7.15
CA ASP A 3 -33.75 -23.47 5.96
C ASP A 3 -32.38 -24.09 6.34
N PRO A 4 -32.04 -25.33 5.96
CA PRO A 4 -30.68 -25.85 6.14
C PRO A 4 -29.58 -24.97 5.52
N ASP A 5 -29.94 -24.05 4.61
CA ASP A 5 -29.06 -23.02 4.07
C ASP A 5 -28.96 -21.74 4.95
N ASP A 6 -29.73 -21.64 6.04
CA ASP A 6 -29.77 -20.47 6.92
C ASP A 6 -28.60 -20.48 7.91
N GLY A 7 -27.66 -19.55 7.73
CA GLY A 7 -26.49 -19.32 8.61
C GLY A 7 -25.22 -18.91 7.82
N PRO A 8 -24.18 -18.41 8.52
CA PRO A 8 -22.99 -17.85 7.86
C PRO A 8 -22.24 -18.92 7.05
N ARG A 9 -21.64 -18.50 5.92
CA ARG A 9 -20.73 -19.34 5.14
C ARG A 9 -19.54 -19.79 5.99
N VAL A 10 -19.03 -20.98 5.71
CA VAL A 10 -17.80 -21.50 6.31
C VAL A 10 -16.73 -21.54 5.24
N ILE A 11 -15.65 -20.80 5.46
CA ILE A 11 -14.45 -20.88 4.63
C ILE A 11 -13.50 -21.88 5.26
N VAL A 12 -13.11 -22.89 4.49
CA VAL A 12 -12.12 -23.89 4.88
C VAL A 12 -10.81 -23.59 4.16
N THR A 13 -9.73 -23.52 4.91
CA THR A 13 -8.38 -23.35 4.38
C THR A 13 -7.37 -24.18 5.17
N HIS A 14 -6.12 -24.24 4.74
CA HIS A 14 -5.10 -24.99 5.45
C HIS A 14 -4.64 -24.27 6.73
N ARG A 15 -4.17 -25.04 7.71
CA ARG A 15 -3.44 -24.51 8.86
C ARG A 15 -2.20 -23.78 8.38
N ARG A 16 -1.82 -22.73 9.11
CA ARG A 16 -0.76 -21.80 8.71
C ARG A 16 -1.05 -21.20 7.33
N PRO A 17 -2.19 -20.48 7.19
CA PRO A 17 -2.57 -19.87 5.91
C PRO A 17 -1.45 -18.96 5.42
N HIS A 18 -1.18 -19.01 4.12
CA HIS A 18 -0.23 -18.14 3.47
C HIS A 18 -0.90 -16.80 3.09
N LEU A 19 -0.11 -15.94 2.45
CA LEU A 19 -0.65 -14.69 1.91
C LEU A 19 -1.75 -14.96 0.88
N ASP A 20 -1.66 -16.05 0.12
CA ASP A 20 -2.64 -16.40 -0.89
C ASP A 20 -4.04 -16.56 -0.31
N GLU A 21 -4.20 -17.46 0.67
CA GLU A 21 -5.51 -17.72 1.28
C GLU A 21 -5.99 -16.50 2.06
N VAL A 22 -5.08 -15.74 2.69
CA VAL A 22 -5.43 -14.49 3.36
C VAL A 22 -6.02 -13.47 2.37
N VAL A 23 -5.40 -13.26 1.21
CA VAL A 23 -5.88 -12.30 0.20
C VAL A 23 -7.17 -12.80 -0.47
N ALA A 24 -7.25 -14.08 -0.80
CA ALA A 24 -8.46 -14.70 -1.34
C ALA A 24 -9.66 -14.53 -0.40
N ILE A 25 -9.45 -14.79 0.90
CA ILE A 25 -10.49 -14.63 1.92
C ILE A 25 -10.83 -13.15 2.13
N TRP A 26 -9.83 -12.26 2.12
CA TRP A 26 -10.07 -10.82 2.18
C TRP A 26 -10.98 -10.36 1.04
N LEU A 27 -10.73 -10.79 -0.20
CA LEU A 27 -11.55 -10.47 -1.36
C LEU A 27 -13.01 -10.95 -1.19
N LEU A 28 -13.21 -12.21 -0.79
CA LEU A 28 -14.55 -12.74 -0.53
C LEU A 28 -15.27 -11.93 0.55
N ARG A 29 -14.64 -11.71 1.71
CA ARG A 29 -15.27 -10.98 2.81
C ARG A 29 -15.58 -9.53 2.47
N ARG A 30 -14.78 -8.91 1.62
CA ARG A 30 -14.90 -7.48 1.29
C ARG A 30 -15.96 -7.21 0.22
N TYR A 31 -16.09 -8.11 -0.76
CA TYR A 31 -16.87 -7.85 -1.97
C TYR A 31 -18.02 -8.83 -2.19
N ASP A 32 -18.04 -9.99 -1.52
CA ASP A 32 -19.11 -10.95 -1.62
C ASP A 32 -20.01 -10.92 -0.36
N PRO A 33 -21.26 -10.43 -0.45
CA PRO A 33 -22.17 -10.34 0.69
C PRO A 33 -22.41 -11.68 1.39
N ASP A 34 -22.31 -12.80 0.68
CA ASP A 34 -22.46 -14.13 1.26
C ASP A 34 -21.38 -14.45 2.31
N PHE A 35 -20.23 -13.76 2.25
CA PHE A 35 -19.06 -14.03 3.07
C PHE A 35 -18.72 -12.93 4.09
N SER A 36 -19.53 -11.87 4.22
CA SER A 36 -19.25 -10.76 5.15
C SER A 36 -19.02 -11.25 6.60
N ASP A 37 -19.87 -12.18 7.03
CA ASP A 37 -19.91 -12.77 8.37
C ASP A 37 -19.49 -14.25 8.38
N CYS A 38 -18.66 -14.67 7.41
CA CYS A 38 -18.20 -16.05 7.34
C CYS A 38 -17.37 -16.46 8.57
N THR A 39 -17.37 -17.76 8.85
CA THR A 39 -16.47 -18.38 9.86
C THR A 39 -15.35 -19.17 9.17
N TYR A 40 -14.27 -19.44 9.89
CA TYR A 40 -13.09 -20.13 9.36
C TYR A 40 -12.92 -21.51 9.98
N GLN A 41 -12.51 -22.48 9.16
CA GLN A 41 -12.07 -23.79 9.61
C GLN A 41 -10.70 -24.10 8.99
N PHE A 42 -9.75 -24.49 9.84
CA PHE A 42 -8.37 -24.77 9.44
C PHE A 42 -8.07 -26.26 9.49
N ILE A 43 -7.66 -26.83 8.36
CA ILE A 43 -7.33 -28.25 8.21
C ILE A 43 -5.85 -28.46 7.85
N PRO A 44 -5.24 -29.62 8.11
CA PRO A 44 -3.90 -29.91 7.59
C PRO A 44 -3.89 -29.89 6.04
N TYR A 45 -2.73 -29.61 5.41
CA TYR A 45 -2.56 -29.54 3.94
C TYR A 45 -3.09 -30.74 3.15
N PHE A 46 -3.15 -31.92 3.78
CA PHE A 46 -3.69 -33.16 3.19
C PHE A 46 -4.90 -33.68 3.95
N GLY A 47 -5.54 -32.82 4.74
CA GLY A 47 -6.79 -33.12 5.43
C GLY A 47 -7.94 -33.19 4.45
N GLN A 48 -8.92 -34.04 4.74
CA GLN A 48 -10.17 -34.05 3.98
C GLN A 48 -10.95 -32.79 4.34
N ALA A 49 -11.19 -31.93 3.35
CA ALA A 49 -12.05 -30.77 3.53
C ALA A 49 -13.50 -31.23 3.77
N PRO A 50 -14.22 -30.63 4.73
CA PRO A 50 -15.63 -30.90 4.89
C PRO A 50 -16.38 -30.42 3.65
N THR A 51 -17.46 -31.11 3.30
CA THR A 51 -18.34 -30.74 2.19
C THR A 51 -19.69 -30.31 2.74
N GLY A 52 -20.31 -29.31 2.14
CA GLY A 52 -21.66 -28.89 2.50
C GLY A 52 -22.10 -27.66 1.70
N PRO A 53 -23.40 -27.36 1.68
CA PRO A 53 -23.95 -26.26 0.88
C PRO A 53 -23.41 -24.89 1.29
N ARG A 54 -22.92 -24.75 2.53
CA ARG A 54 -22.36 -23.51 3.09
C ARG A 54 -20.84 -23.49 3.16
N VAL A 55 -20.18 -24.55 2.71
CA VAL A 55 -18.72 -24.68 2.79
C VAL A 55 -18.10 -24.27 1.46
N VAL A 56 -17.11 -23.39 1.53
CA VAL A 56 -16.19 -23.12 0.43
C VAL A 56 -14.77 -23.43 0.88
N THR A 57 -13.97 -24.02 -0.01
CA THR A 57 -12.56 -24.24 0.25
C THR A 57 -11.72 -23.23 -0.54
N VAL A 58 -10.63 -22.76 0.07
CA VAL A 58 -9.71 -21.76 -0.49
C VAL A 58 -8.28 -22.25 -0.29
N GLY A 59 -7.52 -22.38 -1.40
CA GLY A 59 -6.15 -22.91 -1.43
C GLY A 59 -6.03 -24.38 -1.00
N ILE A 60 -7.15 -25.11 -0.94
CA ILE A 60 -7.17 -26.51 -0.49
C ILE A 60 -8.41 -27.28 -0.96
N GLY A 61 -8.29 -28.61 -0.93
CA GLY A 61 -9.42 -29.55 -0.89
C GLY A 61 -10.04 -29.84 -2.25
N GLY A 62 -9.46 -29.32 -3.31
CA GLY A 62 -9.89 -29.48 -4.68
C GLY A 62 -11.19 -28.76 -5.02
N GLY A 63 -11.50 -27.67 -4.32
CA GLY A 63 -12.70 -26.89 -4.52
C GLY A 63 -12.55 -25.78 -5.55
N LYS A 64 -13.56 -24.90 -5.61
CA LYS A 64 -13.68 -23.82 -6.59
C LYS A 64 -12.47 -22.88 -6.63
N TYR A 65 -11.85 -22.63 -5.47
CA TYR A 65 -10.72 -21.69 -5.33
C TYR A 65 -9.45 -22.45 -4.88
N ASP A 66 -9.20 -23.61 -5.47
CA ASP A 66 -7.99 -24.40 -5.25
C ASP A 66 -7.21 -24.56 -6.57
N GLU A 67 -6.11 -23.81 -6.66
CA GLU A 67 -5.20 -23.76 -7.80
C GLU A 67 -4.40 -25.04 -8.01
N HIS A 68 -4.29 -25.91 -7.01
CA HIS A 68 -3.56 -27.20 -7.14
C HIS A 68 -4.17 -28.14 -8.19
N GLN A 69 -5.42 -27.88 -8.61
CA GLN A 69 -6.10 -28.65 -9.66
C GLN A 69 -5.80 -28.15 -11.07
N LEU A 70 -5.24 -26.96 -11.22
CA LEU A 70 -5.04 -26.32 -12.51
C LEU A 70 -3.73 -26.77 -13.16
N SER A 71 -3.74 -26.90 -14.48
CA SER A 71 -2.48 -27.08 -15.23
C SER A 71 -1.67 -25.79 -15.29
N ASP A 72 -2.35 -24.64 -15.18
CA ASP A 72 -1.71 -23.34 -15.10
C ASP A 72 -1.10 -23.14 -13.71
N ARG A 73 0.23 -22.96 -13.67
CA ARG A 73 1.00 -22.72 -12.45
C ARG A 73 1.20 -21.23 -12.19
N HIS A 74 0.37 -20.38 -12.78
CA HIS A 74 0.43 -18.93 -12.66
C HIS A 74 -0.78 -18.31 -11.97
N THR A 75 -1.63 -19.14 -11.39
CA THR A 75 -2.88 -18.73 -10.75
C THR A 75 -2.83 -19.10 -9.29
N SER A 76 -3.00 -18.12 -8.40
CA SER A 76 -3.20 -18.32 -6.96
C SER A 76 -4.70 -18.46 -6.61
N ALA A 77 -5.04 -18.92 -5.41
CA ALA A 77 -6.42 -18.91 -4.92
C ALA A 77 -7.02 -17.50 -4.95
N ALA A 78 -6.21 -16.48 -4.62
CA ALA A 78 -6.59 -15.07 -4.67
C ALA A 78 -6.97 -14.63 -6.08
N HIS A 79 -6.24 -15.10 -7.10
CA HIS A 79 -6.57 -14.84 -8.49
C HIS A 79 -7.91 -15.48 -8.89
N LEU A 80 -8.14 -16.73 -8.50
CA LEU A 80 -9.42 -17.41 -8.79
C LEU A 80 -10.61 -16.70 -8.15
N VAL A 81 -10.45 -16.24 -6.91
CA VAL A 81 -11.47 -15.42 -6.24
C VAL A 81 -11.67 -14.10 -6.97
N TYR A 82 -10.58 -13.39 -7.32
CA TYR A 82 -10.65 -12.12 -8.04
C TYR A 82 -11.43 -12.26 -9.36
N ASP A 83 -11.09 -13.25 -10.19
CA ASP A 83 -11.74 -13.50 -11.47
C ASP A 83 -13.23 -13.82 -11.31
N ASP A 84 -13.60 -14.62 -10.31
CA ASP A 84 -15.01 -14.92 -10.01
C ASP A 84 -15.77 -13.65 -9.60
N LEU A 85 -15.20 -12.84 -8.71
CA LEU A 85 -15.85 -11.61 -8.24
C LEU A 85 -15.97 -10.56 -9.35
N VAL A 86 -14.98 -10.45 -10.24
CA VAL A 86 -15.05 -9.60 -11.43
C VAL A 86 -16.12 -10.12 -12.39
N THR A 87 -16.14 -11.41 -12.67
CA THR A 87 -17.14 -12.05 -13.54
C THR A 87 -18.57 -11.84 -13.03
N ARG A 88 -18.75 -11.85 -11.71
CA ARG A 88 -20.03 -11.57 -11.03
C ARG A 88 -20.34 -10.09 -10.89
N GLY A 89 -19.45 -9.19 -11.30
CA GLY A 89 -19.63 -7.74 -11.20
C GLY A 89 -19.55 -7.19 -9.77
N LEU A 90 -18.95 -7.93 -8.83
CA LEU A 90 -18.78 -7.54 -7.43
C LEU A 90 -17.49 -6.75 -7.17
N VAL A 91 -16.49 -6.94 -8.03
CA VAL A 91 -15.24 -6.18 -8.04
C VAL A 91 -15.12 -5.45 -9.37
N ASN A 92 -14.73 -4.17 -9.31
CA ASN A 92 -14.44 -3.40 -10.51
C ASN A 92 -13.17 -3.95 -11.18
N ALA A 93 -13.31 -4.44 -12.41
CA ALA A 93 -12.20 -4.92 -13.22
C ALA A 93 -11.15 -3.84 -13.51
N ASP A 94 -11.40 -2.56 -13.26
CA ASP A 94 -10.44 -1.47 -13.47
C ASP A 94 -9.80 -0.96 -12.16
N ASP A 95 -10.08 -1.57 -10.99
CA ASP A 95 -9.39 -1.21 -9.74
C ASP A 95 -7.92 -1.68 -9.78
N THR A 96 -7.01 -0.75 -10.09
CA THR A 96 -5.57 -1.01 -10.24
C THR A 96 -4.91 -1.46 -8.94
N ALA A 97 -5.40 -1.01 -7.78
CA ALA A 97 -4.85 -1.41 -6.49
C ALA A 97 -5.16 -2.88 -6.19
N ILE A 98 -6.39 -3.34 -6.48
CA ILE A 98 -6.74 -4.76 -6.33
C ILE A 98 -5.94 -5.61 -7.32
N LYS A 99 -5.79 -5.17 -8.57
CA LYS A 99 -4.97 -5.88 -9.57
C LYS A 99 -3.52 -6.06 -9.11
N GLU A 100 -2.90 -5.01 -8.59
CA GLU A 100 -1.51 -5.09 -8.14
C GLU A 100 -1.37 -5.93 -6.86
N LEU A 101 -2.38 -5.95 -5.97
CA LEU A 101 -2.41 -6.88 -4.85
C LEU A 101 -2.45 -8.34 -5.33
N VAL A 102 -3.40 -8.70 -6.21
CA VAL A 102 -3.55 -10.07 -6.74
C VAL A 102 -2.29 -10.51 -7.48
N LYS A 103 -1.75 -9.64 -8.33
CA LYS A 103 -0.51 -9.90 -9.08
C LYS A 103 0.71 -10.04 -8.15
N TYR A 104 0.77 -9.30 -7.03
CA TYR A 104 1.79 -9.50 -6.01
C TYR A 104 1.64 -10.88 -5.36
N THR A 105 0.42 -11.27 -4.99
CA THR A 105 0.11 -12.58 -4.43
C THR A 105 0.50 -13.72 -5.37
N ASP A 106 0.16 -13.63 -6.65
CA ASP A 106 0.54 -14.62 -7.67
C ASP A 106 2.07 -14.80 -7.77
N ARG A 107 2.85 -13.73 -7.61
CA ARG A 107 4.32 -13.83 -7.59
C ARG A 107 4.82 -14.52 -6.34
N VAL A 108 4.28 -14.14 -5.18
CA VAL A 108 4.65 -14.74 -3.88
C VAL A 108 4.35 -16.24 -3.87
N ASP A 109 3.16 -16.62 -4.32
CA ASP A 109 2.71 -18.02 -4.34
C ASP A 109 3.60 -18.90 -5.22
N ARG A 110 4.09 -18.34 -6.33
CA ARG A 110 5.08 -18.99 -7.20
C ARG A 110 6.52 -19.02 -6.66
N GLY A 111 6.76 -18.50 -5.45
CA GLY A 111 8.10 -18.34 -4.90
C GLY A 111 8.96 -17.30 -5.63
N GLN A 112 8.36 -16.40 -6.40
CA GLN A 112 9.04 -15.30 -7.08
C GLN A 112 9.15 -14.08 -6.16
N THR A 113 9.83 -14.26 -5.03
CA THR A 113 9.98 -13.20 -4.03
C THR A 113 10.70 -11.99 -4.61
N LEU A 114 10.09 -10.82 -4.50
CA LEU A 114 10.59 -9.54 -5.06
C LEU A 114 11.76 -8.92 -4.26
N VAL A 115 12.37 -9.69 -3.36
CA VAL A 115 13.38 -9.19 -2.45
C VAL A 115 14.69 -9.89 -2.79
N ASP A 116 15.61 -9.10 -3.34
CA ASP A 116 16.90 -9.60 -3.85
C ASP A 116 17.88 -10.00 -2.74
N ASP A 117 17.59 -9.64 -1.48
CA ASP A 117 18.37 -10.04 -0.31
C ASP A 117 17.51 -10.69 0.80
N HIS A 118 18.19 -11.46 1.64
CA HIS A 118 17.59 -12.20 2.75
C HIS A 118 16.98 -11.26 3.81
N ASP A 119 17.52 -10.04 3.94
CA ASP A 119 17.12 -9.11 5.00
C ASP A 119 15.76 -8.49 4.70
N GLY A 120 15.48 -8.18 3.44
CA GLY A 120 14.20 -7.60 3.05
C GLY A 120 13.01 -8.58 3.17
N TRP A 121 13.25 -9.90 3.14
CA TRP A 121 12.19 -10.90 3.33
C TRP A 121 11.46 -10.73 4.66
N ALA A 122 12.19 -10.38 5.72
CA ALA A 122 11.64 -10.19 7.07
C ALA A 122 10.57 -9.08 7.15
N PHE A 123 10.54 -8.19 6.16
CA PHE A 123 9.62 -7.05 6.08
C PHE A 123 8.45 -7.28 5.10
N THR A 124 8.31 -8.48 4.54
CA THR A 124 7.21 -8.81 3.63
C THR A 124 5.94 -9.23 4.38
N PRO A 125 4.74 -8.99 3.81
CA PRO A 125 3.48 -9.46 4.41
C PRO A 125 3.49 -10.96 4.71
N SER A 126 4.00 -11.77 3.79
CA SER A 126 4.11 -13.23 3.95
C SER A 126 4.96 -13.62 5.16
N SER A 127 6.13 -12.99 5.33
CA SER A 127 6.97 -13.28 6.49
C SER A 127 6.33 -12.80 7.79
N ILE A 128 5.68 -11.63 7.80
CA ILE A 128 5.04 -11.08 8.99
C ILE A 128 3.85 -11.94 9.43
N ILE A 129 3.01 -12.42 8.50
CA ILE A 129 1.91 -13.36 8.78
C ILE A 129 2.48 -14.67 9.34
N ARG A 130 3.51 -15.23 8.71
CA ARG A 130 4.18 -16.46 9.18
C ARG A 130 4.75 -16.30 10.59
N SER A 131 5.46 -15.21 10.86
CA SER A 131 6.02 -14.97 12.20
C SER A 131 4.93 -14.71 13.25
N HIS A 132 3.78 -14.14 12.86
CA HIS A 132 2.63 -14.01 13.75
C HIS A 132 2.14 -15.40 14.21
N ILE A 133 1.92 -16.32 13.27
CA ILE A 133 1.46 -17.67 13.61
C ILE A 133 2.49 -18.50 14.37
N GLU A 134 3.78 -18.35 14.07
CA GLU A 134 4.86 -19.02 14.83
C GLU A 134 4.87 -18.58 16.29
N ARG A 135 4.56 -17.31 16.56
CA ARG A 135 4.52 -16.74 17.90
C ARG A 135 3.25 -17.13 18.67
N THR A 136 2.11 -17.22 18.00
CA THR A 136 0.81 -17.41 18.68
C THR A 136 0.31 -18.86 18.66
N GLY A 137 0.66 -19.64 17.63
CA GLY A 137 0.09 -20.96 17.38
C GLY A 137 -1.40 -20.96 17.04
N ASP A 138 -1.98 -19.80 16.72
CA ASP A 138 -3.43 -19.61 16.48
C ASP A 138 -3.70 -19.17 15.03
N ASP A 139 -4.23 -20.11 14.24
CA ASP A 139 -4.62 -19.90 12.83
C ASP A 139 -5.69 -18.81 12.67
N THR A 140 -6.64 -18.72 13.61
CA THR A 140 -7.72 -17.73 13.53
C THR A 140 -7.19 -16.33 13.83
N ALA A 141 -6.29 -16.21 14.81
CA ALA A 141 -5.61 -14.95 15.08
C ALA A 141 -4.72 -14.52 13.90
N ALA A 142 -3.98 -15.45 13.30
CA ALA A 142 -3.16 -15.19 12.13
C ALA A 142 -3.99 -14.73 10.92
N MET A 143 -5.12 -15.39 10.66
CA MET A 143 -6.06 -14.97 9.60
C MET A 143 -6.58 -13.55 9.86
N ARG A 144 -7.12 -13.25 11.05
CA ARG A 144 -7.61 -11.90 11.37
C ARG A 144 -6.53 -10.83 11.19
N PHE A 145 -5.33 -11.08 11.71
CA PHE A 145 -4.20 -10.17 11.55
C PHE A 145 -3.80 -10.00 10.07
N GLY A 146 -3.79 -11.09 9.29
CA GLY A 146 -3.53 -11.05 7.86
C GLY A 146 -4.55 -10.20 7.10
N LEU A 147 -5.84 -10.29 7.43
CA LEU A 147 -6.88 -9.47 6.81
C LEU A 147 -6.66 -7.97 7.08
N GLU A 148 -6.34 -7.59 8.32
CA GLU A 148 -5.99 -6.20 8.67
C GLU A 148 -4.72 -5.73 7.96
N LEU A 149 -3.73 -6.61 7.79
CA LEU A 149 -2.52 -6.31 7.04
C LEU A 149 -2.85 -6.02 5.56
N VAL A 150 -3.73 -6.81 4.94
CA VAL A 150 -4.18 -6.60 3.56
C VAL A 150 -4.97 -5.28 3.41
N ASP A 151 -5.80 -4.90 4.39
CA ASP A 151 -6.47 -3.59 4.40
C ASP A 151 -5.45 -2.43 4.33
N ASN A 152 -4.35 -2.54 5.07
CA ASN A 152 -3.27 -1.56 5.03
C ASN A 152 -2.53 -1.58 3.67
N CYS A 153 -2.24 -2.75 3.12
CA CYS A 153 -1.63 -2.88 1.79
C CYS A 153 -2.49 -2.23 0.70
N ILE A 154 -3.81 -2.45 0.71
CA ILE A 154 -4.73 -1.84 -0.26
C ILE A 154 -4.82 -0.32 -0.08
N THR A 155 -4.78 0.16 1.17
CA THR A 155 -4.73 1.60 1.44
C THR A 155 -3.50 2.25 0.81
N GLU A 156 -2.33 1.62 0.98
CA GLU A 156 -1.07 2.09 0.37
C GLU A 156 -1.09 1.99 -1.16
N LEU A 157 -1.54 0.87 -1.74
CA LEU A 157 -1.62 0.68 -3.20
C LEU A 157 -2.55 1.71 -3.86
N ARG A 158 -3.66 2.07 -3.21
CA ARG A 158 -4.55 3.14 -3.67
C ARG A 158 -3.89 4.52 -3.57
N ALA A 159 -3.15 4.77 -2.51
CA ALA A 159 -2.38 6.01 -2.36
C ALA A 159 -1.31 6.14 -3.46
N GLN A 160 -0.63 5.04 -3.81
CA GLN A 160 0.32 4.98 -4.92
C GLN A 160 -0.33 5.23 -6.27
N ALA A 161 -1.46 4.59 -6.57
CA ALA A 161 -2.20 4.83 -7.81
C ALA A 161 -2.66 6.30 -7.94
N ALA A 162 -3.10 6.92 -6.84
CA ALA A 162 -3.43 8.34 -6.80
C ALA A 162 -2.19 9.23 -7.02
N PHE A 163 -1.06 8.85 -6.42
CA PHE A 163 0.22 9.53 -6.60
C PHE A 163 0.70 9.51 -8.05
N GLU A 164 0.58 8.38 -8.76
CA GLU A 164 0.96 8.31 -10.18
C GLU A 164 0.17 9.32 -11.04
N ALA A 165 -1.12 9.50 -10.75
CA ALA A 165 -1.96 10.50 -11.41
C ALA A 165 -1.53 11.95 -11.09
N ASP A 166 -1.01 12.20 -9.89
CA ASP A 166 -0.44 13.50 -9.50
C ASP A 166 0.92 13.73 -10.14
N TRP A 167 1.76 12.69 -10.20
CA TRP A 167 3.09 12.71 -10.80
C TRP A 167 3.04 13.05 -12.30
N ALA A 168 1.99 12.62 -12.99
CA ALA A 168 1.77 12.98 -14.39
C ALA A 168 1.57 14.50 -14.60
N LYS A 169 1.19 15.25 -13.55
CA LYS A 169 0.94 16.71 -13.58
C LYS A 169 2.09 17.53 -12.99
N ARG A 170 3.22 16.89 -12.69
CA ARG A 170 4.38 17.53 -12.06
C ARG A 170 4.90 18.71 -12.89
N VAL A 171 5.52 19.66 -12.22
CA VAL A 171 6.23 20.80 -12.79
C VAL A 171 7.72 20.54 -12.66
N GLU A 172 8.44 20.48 -13.78
CA GLU A 172 9.90 20.38 -13.77
C GLU A 172 10.52 21.77 -13.81
N PHE A 173 11.65 21.97 -13.12
CA PHE A 173 12.37 23.24 -13.07
C PHE A 173 13.88 23.03 -12.89
N GLU A 174 14.70 24.02 -13.23
CA GLU A 174 16.16 23.94 -13.08
C GLU A 174 16.61 24.32 -11.67
N THR A 175 17.67 23.66 -11.18
CA THR A 175 18.31 23.92 -9.89
C THR A 175 19.84 23.80 -10.02
N PRO A 176 20.63 24.30 -9.05
CA PRO A 176 22.08 24.08 -9.06
C PRO A 176 22.51 22.61 -9.02
N TRP A 177 21.61 21.72 -8.61
CA TRP A 177 21.88 20.30 -8.43
C TRP A 177 21.34 19.43 -9.57
N GLY A 178 20.73 20.04 -10.59
CA GLY A 178 20.04 19.35 -11.69
C GLY A 178 18.56 19.69 -11.73
N LYS A 179 17.77 18.88 -12.45
CA LYS A 179 16.32 19.11 -12.57
C LYS A 179 15.61 18.87 -11.24
N GLY A 180 14.83 19.84 -10.79
CA GLY A 180 13.90 19.72 -9.68
C GLY A 180 12.50 19.35 -10.16
N VAL A 181 11.70 18.79 -9.25
CA VAL A 181 10.29 18.47 -9.48
C VAL A 181 9.39 19.12 -8.42
N GLY A 182 8.32 19.75 -8.88
CA GLY A 182 7.24 20.29 -8.07
C GLY A 182 5.96 19.50 -8.31
N LEU A 183 5.21 19.14 -7.26
CA LEU A 183 3.93 18.45 -7.41
C LEU A 183 2.93 18.78 -6.29
N GLU A 184 1.65 18.66 -6.61
CA GLU A 184 0.56 18.66 -5.63
C GLU A 184 0.11 17.24 -5.37
N SER A 185 0.37 16.71 -4.17
CA SER A 185 -0.02 15.35 -3.80
C SER A 185 -0.05 15.18 -2.28
N ASP A 186 -0.86 14.24 -1.81
CA ASP A 186 -0.95 13.86 -0.40
C ASP A 186 -0.08 12.64 -0.07
N TYR A 187 0.56 12.04 -1.07
CA TYR A 187 1.41 10.88 -0.88
C TYR A 187 2.72 11.24 -0.16
N LEU A 188 3.00 10.56 0.95
CA LEU A 188 4.10 10.94 1.85
C LEU A 188 5.48 10.55 1.33
N PHE A 189 5.57 9.47 0.55
CA PHE A 189 6.84 8.85 0.12
C PHE A 189 7.29 9.26 -1.29
N SER A 190 6.89 10.45 -1.74
CA SER A 190 7.19 10.97 -3.08
C SER A 190 8.67 11.30 -3.32
N ASP A 191 9.47 11.48 -2.26
CA ASP A 191 10.89 11.84 -2.35
C ASP A 191 11.75 10.71 -2.93
N SER A 192 11.64 9.49 -2.39
CA SER A 192 12.38 8.34 -2.93
C SER A 192 12.02 8.09 -4.40
N TYR A 193 10.75 8.30 -4.77
CA TYR A 193 10.29 8.19 -6.14
C TYR A 193 10.90 9.30 -7.03
N ALA A 194 10.93 10.54 -6.56
CA ALA A 194 11.56 11.63 -7.30
C ALA A 194 13.06 11.39 -7.54
N TYR A 195 13.79 10.95 -6.52
CA TYR A 195 15.22 10.66 -6.62
C TYR A 195 15.52 9.54 -7.60
N SER A 196 14.73 8.45 -7.59
CA SER A 196 14.91 7.34 -8.54
C SER A 196 14.62 7.74 -10.00
N HIS A 197 13.90 8.84 -10.21
CA HIS A 197 13.64 9.43 -11.54
C HIS A 197 14.58 10.58 -11.89
N GLY A 198 15.67 10.76 -11.14
CA GLY A 198 16.72 11.74 -11.44
C GLY A 198 16.40 13.17 -11.03
N PHE A 199 15.44 13.39 -10.12
CA PHE A 199 15.11 14.70 -9.59
C PHE A 199 15.69 14.89 -8.18
N PRO A 200 16.90 15.44 -8.02
CA PRO A 200 17.53 15.63 -6.71
C PRO A 200 16.77 16.59 -5.78
N ILE A 201 15.90 17.44 -6.32
CA ILE A 201 15.04 18.34 -5.54
C ILE A 201 13.58 17.99 -5.76
N ARG A 202 12.84 17.83 -4.65
CA ARG A 202 11.39 17.65 -4.65
C ARG A 202 10.71 18.74 -3.83
N ILE A 203 9.77 19.46 -4.45
CA ILE A 203 8.86 20.40 -3.81
C ILE A 203 7.45 19.79 -3.85
N GLN A 204 6.83 19.58 -2.70
CA GLN A 204 5.47 19.06 -2.61
C GLN A 204 4.58 20.01 -1.84
N ARG A 205 3.38 20.22 -2.38
CA ARG A 205 2.26 20.85 -1.69
C ARG A 205 1.16 19.79 -1.48
N HIS A 206 0.68 19.64 -0.26
CA HIS A 206 -0.45 18.73 0.02
C HIS A 206 -1.75 19.31 -0.54
N ARG A 207 -2.62 18.48 -1.08
CA ARG A 207 -3.92 18.92 -1.60
C ARG A 207 -4.94 19.06 -0.48
N SER A 208 -4.95 18.10 0.43
CA SER A 208 -5.93 18.01 1.51
C SER A 208 -5.62 18.94 2.68
N GLU A 209 -4.33 19.21 2.92
CA GLU A 209 -3.86 19.98 4.06
C GLU A 209 -3.04 21.18 3.60
N PRO A 210 -3.08 22.33 4.31
CA PRO A 210 -2.31 23.52 3.98
C PRO A 210 -0.85 23.42 4.45
N ILE A 211 -0.17 22.37 4.02
CA ILE A 211 1.22 22.05 4.31
C ILE A 211 2.02 21.74 3.03
N ALA A 212 3.33 21.88 3.12
CA ALA A 212 4.27 21.68 2.02
C ALA A 212 5.63 21.24 2.55
N SER A 213 6.45 20.70 1.65
CA SER A 213 7.83 20.34 1.95
C SER A 213 8.74 20.48 0.73
N ILE A 214 9.98 20.87 0.98
CA ILE A 214 11.09 20.88 0.03
C ILE A 214 12.13 19.91 0.56
N LYS A 215 12.52 18.91 -0.24
CA LYS A 215 13.55 17.95 0.12
C LYS A 215 14.63 17.88 -0.96
N LEU A 216 15.87 17.75 -0.50
CA LEU A 216 17.06 17.50 -1.30
C LEU A 216 17.51 16.06 -1.07
N ASP A 217 17.89 15.38 -2.16
CA ASP A 217 18.47 14.04 -2.11
C ASP A 217 19.64 14.02 -1.11
N PRO A 218 19.62 13.11 -0.12
CA PRO A 218 20.67 13.02 0.89
C PRO A 218 22.07 12.79 0.31
N ALA A 219 22.20 12.23 -0.90
CA ALA A 219 23.47 11.99 -1.57
C ALA A 219 24.10 13.25 -2.19
N ILE A 220 23.33 14.32 -2.41
CA ILE A 220 23.82 15.55 -3.04
C ILE A 220 24.55 16.42 -2.01
N ASP A 221 25.72 16.95 -2.35
CA ASP A 221 26.40 17.97 -1.53
C ASP A 221 25.75 19.36 -1.72
N GLY A 222 25.15 19.89 -0.65
CA GLY A 222 24.30 21.09 -0.70
C GLY A 222 23.32 21.19 0.47
N ASP A 223 22.72 22.35 0.68
CA ASP A 223 21.74 22.55 1.76
C ASP A 223 20.61 23.53 1.39
N LEU A 224 19.50 23.42 2.11
CA LEU A 224 18.26 24.19 1.88
C LEU A 224 18.15 25.45 2.77
N THR A 225 19.25 25.93 3.35
CA THR A 225 19.24 27.07 4.29
C THR A 225 18.69 28.33 3.61
N THR A 226 19.16 28.66 2.40
CA THR A 226 18.77 29.88 1.70
C THR A 226 17.29 29.92 1.33
N VAL A 227 16.73 28.80 0.84
CA VAL A 227 15.28 28.76 0.57
C VAL A 227 14.46 28.81 1.87
N TYR A 228 14.93 28.16 2.94
CA TYR A 228 14.28 28.24 4.25
C TYR A 228 14.20 29.68 4.78
N GLU A 229 15.29 30.44 4.67
CA GLU A 229 15.33 31.84 5.11
C GLU A 229 14.34 32.70 4.31
N ARG A 230 14.22 32.49 3.00
CA ARG A 230 13.24 33.18 2.15
C ARG A 230 11.80 32.83 2.46
N LEU A 231 11.52 31.56 2.74
CA LEU A 231 10.18 31.10 3.15
C LEU A 231 9.83 31.70 4.51
N SER A 232 10.74 31.59 5.48
CA SER A 232 10.57 32.11 6.84
C SER A 232 10.48 33.62 6.90
N ALA A 233 11.10 34.36 5.98
CA ALA A 233 10.95 35.81 5.90
C ALA A 233 9.50 36.24 5.59
N GLN A 234 8.75 35.40 4.86
CA GLN A 234 7.35 35.65 4.49
C GLN A 234 6.37 34.94 5.43
N GLU A 235 6.71 33.76 5.94
CA GLU A 235 5.89 32.96 6.87
C GLU A 235 6.72 32.47 8.09
N PRO A 236 7.07 33.36 9.05
CA PRO A 236 8.10 33.11 10.08
C PRO A 236 7.85 31.97 11.07
N ARG A 237 6.63 31.41 11.08
CA ARG A 237 6.23 30.33 12.01
C ARG A 237 5.76 29.07 11.30
N SER A 238 5.64 29.09 9.98
CA SER A 238 5.08 27.97 9.22
C SER A 238 6.14 26.95 8.85
N TRP A 239 7.42 27.35 8.78
CA TRP A 239 8.50 26.55 8.20
C TRP A 239 9.50 26.09 9.24
N TYR A 240 10.05 24.90 9.02
CA TYR A 240 11.12 24.32 9.82
C TYR A 240 12.19 23.70 8.91
N LEU A 241 13.44 24.10 9.11
CA LEU A 241 14.61 23.47 8.51
C LEU A 241 15.07 22.32 9.41
N HIS A 242 15.05 21.10 8.89
CA HIS A 242 15.59 19.95 9.59
C HIS A 242 17.10 20.14 9.85
N GLN A 243 17.63 19.60 10.95
CA GLN A 243 19.04 19.75 11.35
C GLN A 243 20.06 19.30 10.29
N ALA A 244 19.71 18.31 9.46
CA ALA A 244 20.53 17.87 8.33
C ALA A 244 20.56 18.88 7.17
N LYS A 245 19.70 19.91 7.23
CA LYS A 245 19.47 20.94 6.21
C LYS A 245 19.07 20.44 4.82
N LYS A 246 18.70 19.16 4.71
CA LYS A 246 18.18 18.51 3.49
C LYS A 246 16.66 18.62 3.34
N MET A 247 15.95 19.11 4.36
CA MET A 247 14.50 19.17 4.34
C MET A 247 14.01 20.46 4.97
N VAL A 248 13.10 21.13 4.26
CA VAL A 248 12.33 22.27 4.75
C VAL A 248 10.87 21.85 4.73
N ILE A 249 10.23 21.83 5.89
CA ILE A 249 8.88 21.29 6.06
C ILE A 249 7.99 22.33 6.72
N SER A 250 6.74 22.40 6.29
CA SER A 250 5.69 23.09 7.02
C SER A 250 4.72 22.09 7.64
N SER A 251 4.18 22.43 8.80
CA SER A 251 3.20 21.63 9.52
C SER A 251 2.17 22.55 10.17
N VAL A 252 0.92 22.11 10.26
CA VAL A 252 -0.08 22.79 11.10
C VAL A 252 -0.07 22.16 12.47
N ASP A 253 0.25 22.95 13.50
CA ASP A 253 0.21 22.47 14.88
C ASP A 253 -0.27 23.61 15.80
N PRO A 254 -1.54 23.54 16.25
CA PRO A 254 -2.11 24.53 17.16
C PRO A 254 -1.37 24.63 18.51
N SER A 255 -0.76 23.53 18.98
CA SER A 255 -0.08 23.50 20.27
C SER A 255 1.26 24.23 20.26
N THR A 256 1.96 24.18 19.13
CA THR A 256 3.20 24.94 18.91
C THR A 256 2.96 26.28 18.19
N GLY A 257 1.71 26.58 17.86
CA GLY A 257 1.30 27.82 17.18
C GLY A 257 1.82 27.93 15.75
N ARG A 258 2.07 26.80 15.07
CA ARG A 258 2.52 26.75 13.68
C ARG A 258 1.32 26.90 12.73
N PRO A 259 1.20 28.03 12.02
CA PRO A 259 0.08 28.27 11.13
C PRO A 259 0.26 27.51 9.79
N PRO A 260 -0.84 27.34 9.04
CA PRO A 260 -0.77 26.82 7.67
C PRO A 260 0.11 27.68 6.75
N THR A 261 0.74 27.05 5.75
CA THR A 261 1.33 27.80 4.63
C THR A 261 0.25 28.24 3.65
N GLN A 262 0.37 29.46 3.15
CA GLN A 262 -0.47 30.03 2.10
C GLN A 262 0.17 29.88 0.71
N PHE A 263 1.38 29.33 0.62
CA PHE A 263 2.06 29.18 -0.66
C PHE A 263 1.41 28.10 -1.52
N THR A 264 1.17 28.46 -2.78
CA THR A 264 0.86 27.53 -3.86
C THR A 264 2.13 26.82 -4.32
N LEU A 265 1.98 25.70 -5.04
CA LEU A 265 3.12 25.01 -5.63
C LEU A 265 3.98 25.95 -6.49
N SER A 266 3.35 26.74 -7.37
CA SER A 266 4.07 27.68 -8.24
C SER A 266 4.87 28.72 -7.45
N ARG A 267 4.31 29.22 -6.33
CA ARG A 267 5.03 30.16 -5.46
C ARG A 267 6.21 29.51 -4.75
N LEU A 268 6.08 28.24 -4.34
CA LEU A 268 7.19 27.49 -3.74
C LEU A 268 8.33 27.29 -4.75
N VAL A 269 8.00 26.92 -5.99
CA VAL A 269 9.00 26.76 -7.07
C VAL A 269 9.69 28.10 -7.36
N GLU A 270 8.94 29.19 -7.49
CA GLU A 270 9.50 30.54 -7.72
C GLU A 270 10.46 30.96 -6.58
N LEU A 271 10.06 30.79 -5.33
CA LEU A 271 10.88 31.13 -4.17
C LEU A 271 12.15 30.28 -4.09
N PHE A 272 12.07 29.01 -4.49
CA PHE A 272 13.23 28.14 -4.58
C PHE A 272 14.16 28.60 -5.69
N GLN A 273 13.66 28.88 -6.90
CA GLN A 273 14.49 29.30 -8.02
C GLN A 273 15.21 30.61 -7.69
N HIS A 274 14.51 31.64 -7.18
CA HIS A 274 15.16 32.88 -6.74
C HIS A 274 16.18 32.71 -5.60
N ALA A 275 16.15 31.60 -4.87
CA ALA A 275 17.13 31.30 -3.83
C ALA A 275 18.48 30.82 -4.40
N TYR A 276 18.47 30.21 -5.58
CA TYR A 276 19.56 29.36 -6.05
C TYR A 276 19.92 29.51 -7.54
N VAL A 277 19.05 30.13 -8.34
CA VAL A 277 19.17 30.37 -9.78
C VAL A 277 19.03 31.87 -10.04
#